data_AF-A0ABD2PE46-F1
#
_entry.id   AF-A0ABD2PE46-F1
#
_cell.length_a   1.000
_cell.length_b   1.000
_cell.length_c   1.000
_cell.angle_alpha   90.00
_cell.angle_beta   90.00
_cell.angle_gamma   90.00
#
_symmetry.space_group_name_H-M   'P 1'
#
loop_
_entity.id
_entity.type
_entity.pdbx_description
1 polymer ?
#
loop_
_entity_poly.entity_id
_entity_poly.type
_entity_poly.pdbx_seq_one_letter_code
_entity_poly.pdbx_strand_id
1 'polypeptide(L)'
;MRIHLWTCLLYTDSLHSVIFIILTSFIYIKSGSIIEESFISVEPLGYQLITKYVLGQKSEFIPYERVQNMFINEVIFKQKIIYILTILAKESNGEILIPLFTGCKPRLKCLEFIYKAFSQNVD
;
A
#
# COMPACT_ATOMS: atom_id res chain seq x y z
N MET A 1 -27.33 2.04 -50.84
CA MET A 1 -26.22 2.86 -50.29
C MET A 1 -26.46 3.41 -48.88
N ARG A 2 -27.71 3.67 -48.43
CA ARG A 2 -27.97 4.18 -47.06
C ARG A 2 -27.74 3.14 -45.95
N ILE A 3 -28.17 1.89 -46.13
CA ILE A 3 -28.13 0.85 -45.08
C ILE A 3 -26.69 0.52 -44.65
N HIS A 4 -25.75 0.44 -45.60
CA HIS A 4 -24.32 0.26 -45.30
C HIS A 4 -23.71 1.43 -44.52
N LEU A 5 -24.21 2.66 -44.72
CA LEU A 5 -23.75 3.83 -43.99
C LEU A 5 -24.17 3.75 -42.51
N TRP A 6 -25.39 3.29 -42.23
CA TRP A 6 -25.89 3.09 -40.86
C TRP A 6 -25.16 1.97 -40.12
N THR A 7 -24.85 0.85 -40.80
CA THR A 7 -24.06 -0.22 -40.18
C THR A 7 -22.63 0.22 -39.87
N CYS A 8 -22.03 1.06 -40.73
CA CYS A 8 -20.71 1.62 -40.46
C CYS A 8 -20.72 2.60 -39.28
N LEU A 9 -21.73 3.46 -39.17
CA LEU A 9 -21.87 4.40 -38.05
C LEU A 9 -22.06 3.67 -36.71
N LEU A 10 -22.96 2.66 -36.66
CA LEU A 10 -23.16 1.85 -35.46
C LEU A 10 -21.89 1.05 -35.07
N TYR A 11 -21.11 0.60 -36.06
CA TYR A 11 -19.83 -0.08 -35.82
C TYR A 11 -18.77 0.86 -35.25
N THR A 12 -18.67 2.10 -35.74
CA THR A 12 -17.72 3.08 -35.20
C THR A 12 -18.05 3.52 -33.77
N ASP A 13 -19.34 3.63 -33.42
CA ASP A 13 -19.80 4.00 -32.07
C ASP A 13 -19.52 2.88 -31.06
N SER A 14 -19.75 1.63 -31.45
CA SER A 14 -19.44 0.47 -30.59
C SER A 14 -17.93 0.32 -30.32
N LEU A 15 -17.07 0.60 -31.31
CA LEU A 15 -15.62 0.60 -31.09
C LEU A 15 -15.15 1.69 -30.11
N HIS A 16 -15.70 2.91 -30.20
CA HIS A 16 -15.36 3.99 -29.28
C HIS A 16 -15.73 3.68 -27.84
N SER A 17 -16.91 3.10 -27.60
CA SER A 17 -17.33 2.70 -26.25
C SER A 17 -16.41 1.63 -25.65
N VAL A 18 -16.00 0.63 -26.43
CA VAL A 18 -15.05 -0.41 -25.99
C VAL A 18 -13.70 0.21 -25.63
N ILE A 19 -13.16 1.11 -26.45
CA ILE A 19 -11.90 1.82 -26.16
C ILE A 19 -12.02 2.64 -24.87
N PHE A 20 -13.13 3.35 -24.68
CA PHE A 20 -13.36 4.14 -23.47
C PHE A 20 -13.42 3.26 -22.21
N ILE A 21 -14.08 2.11 -22.28
CA ILE A 21 -14.14 1.14 -21.18
C ILE A 21 -12.73 0.59 -20.85
N ILE A 22 -11.95 0.25 -21.88
CA ILE A 22 -10.58 -0.24 -21.67
C ILE A 22 -9.71 0.86 -21.02
N LEU A 23 -9.81 2.09 -21.51
CA LEU A 23 -9.04 3.22 -20.99
C LEU A 23 -9.41 3.54 -19.52
N THR A 24 -10.70 3.61 -19.22
CA THR A 24 -11.19 3.87 -17.85
C THR A 24 -10.83 2.74 -16.89
N SER A 25 -10.92 1.48 -17.34
CA SER A 25 -10.47 0.32 -16.56
C SER A 25 -8.96 0.36 -16.31
N PHE A 26 -8.15 0.71 -17.32
CA PHE A 26 -6.70 0.83 -17.16
C PHE A 26 -6.33 1.92 -16.15
N ILE A 27 -6.97 3.08 -16.23
CA ILE A 27 -6.79 4.18 -15.26
C ILE A 27 -7.19 3.70 -13.86
N TYR A 28 -8.35 3.07 -13.72
CA TYR A 28 -8.84 2.57 -12.43
C TYR A 28 -7.85 1.60 -11.76
N ILE A 29 -7.32 0.64 -12.52
CA ILE A 29 -6.33 -0.32 -12.02
C ILE A 29 -5.03 0.40 -11.60
N LYS A 30 -4.61 1.43 -12.33
CA LYS A 30 -3.38 2.17 -12.04
C LYS A 30 -3.52 3.13 -10.86
N SER A 31 -4.69 3.72 -10.64
CA SER A 31 -4.93 4.66 -9.55
C SER A 31 -4.64 4.09 -8.16
N GLY A 32 -4.84 2.79 -7.96
CA GLY A 32 -4.53 2.10 -6.71
C GLY A 32 -3.04 1.72 -6.53
N SER A 33 -2.18 2.06 -7.49
CA SER A 33 -0.75 1.75 -7.38
C SER A 33 -0.09 2.61 -6.32
N ILE A 34 0.74 1.99 -5.48
CA ILE A 34 1.51 2.66 -4.44
C ILE A 34 2.79 3.21 -5.07
N ILE A 35 3.05 4.49 -4.85
CA ILE A 35 4.27 5.17 -5.30
C ILE A 35 5.34 5.06 -4.23
N GLU A 36 4.97 5.32 -2.98
CA GLU A 36 5.91 5.48 -1.87
C GLU A 36 5.25 5.11 -0.54
N GLU A 37 6.05 4.57 0.36
CA GLU A 37 5.70 4.39 1.77
C GLU A 37 6.79 5.02 2.63
N SER A 38 6.39 5.90 3.54
CA SER A 38 7.27 6.60 4.47
C SER A 38 6.84 6.29 5.89
N PHE A 39 7.79 5.97 6.76
CA PHE A 39 7.54 5.68 8.17
C PHE A 39 8.33 6.65 9.01
N ILE A 40 7.63 7.38 9.88
CA ILE A 40 8.19 8.46 10.69
C ILE A 40 8.00 8.06 12.15
N SER A 41 9.09 8.02 12.91
CA SER A 41 9.04 7.93 14.37
C SER A 41 9.19 9.32 14.95
N VAL A 42 8.27 9.72 15.81
CA VAL A 42 8.37 10.95 16.60
C VAL A 42 8.21 10.56 18.06
N GLU A 43 9.32 10.31 18.74
CA GLU A 43 9.31 10.10 20.19
C GLU A 43 9.10 11.45 20.90
N PRO A 44 8.23 11.56 21.92
CA PRO A 44 7.42 10.52 22.59
C PRO A 44 6.00 10.33 22.03
N LEU A 45 5.68 10.94 20.88
CA LEU A 45 4.33 10.99 20.33
C LEU A 45 3.85 9.63 19.79
N GLY A 46 4.67 8.97 18.98
CA GLY A 46 4.31 7.72 18.31
C GLY A 46 4.87 7.63 16.90
N TYR A 47 4.27 6.73 16.12
CA TYR A 47 4.69 6.40 14.77
C TYR A 47 3.64 6.81 13.76
N GLN A 48 4.08 7.35 12.62
CA GLN A 48 3.23 7.73 11.50
C GLN A 48 3.66 6.98 10.24
N LEU A 49 2.74 6.19 9.69
CA LEU A 49 2.91 5.53 8.40
C LEU A 49 2.16 6.34 7.35
N ILE A 50 2.87 6.74 6.30
CA ILE A 50 2.30 7.47 5.16
C ILE A 50 2.47 6.60 3.92
N THR A 51 1.35 6.21 3.30
CA THR A 51 1.34 5.49 2.03
C THR A 51 0.81 6.42 0.95
N LYS A 52 1.65 6.72 -0.03
CA LYS A 52 1.33 7.56 -1.18
C LYS A 52 0.91 6.69 -2.36
N TYR A 53 -0.28 6.95 -2.87
CA TYR A 53 -0.83 6.29 -4.05
C TYR A 53 -0.71 7.21 -5.27
N VAL A 54 -0.90 6.65 -6.46
CA VAL A 54 -1.03 7.45 -7.70
C VAL A 54 -2.15 8.48 -7.56
N LEU A 55 -3.23 8.10 -6.87
CA LEU A 55 -4.36 8.97 -6.61
C LEU A 55 -4.59 9.14 -5.10
N GLY A 56 -3.77 9.97 -4.47
CA GLY A 56 -3.95 10.40 -3.08
C GLY A 56 -2.90 9.85 -2.10
N GLN A 57 -3.14 10.05 -0.81
CA GLN A 57 -2.28 9.58 0.27
C GLN A 57 -3.12 9.10 1.44
N LYS A 58 -2.60 8.10 2.16
CA LYS A 58 -3.17 7.60 3.40
C LYS A 58 -2.13 7.77 4.51
N SER A 59 -2.54 8.33 5.65
CA SER A 59 -1.69 8.45 6.83
C SER A 59 -2.33 7.75 8.01
N GLU A 60 -1.60 6.84 8.64
CA GLU A 60 -2.01 6.10 9.83
C GLU A 60 -1.09 6.47 10.98
N PHE A 61 -1.67 6.86 12.12
CA PHE A 61 -0.92 7.24 13.32
C PHE A 61 -1.13 6.21 14.43
N ILE A 62 -0.02 5.79 15.02
CA ILE A 62 0.05 4.80 16.09
C ILE A 62 0.70 5.49 17.31
N PRO A 63 -0.08 5.84 18.33
CA PRO A 63 0.42 6.42 19.58
C PRO A 63 1.46 5.52 20.23
N TYR A 64 2.51 6.14 20.77
CA TYR A 64 3.63 5.43 21.38
C TYR A 64 3.18 4.54 22.55
N GLU A 65 2.20 4.97 23.34
CA GLU A 65 1.70 4.25 24.52
C GLU A 65 0.99 2.94 24.16
N ARG A 66 0.51 2.83 22.90
CA ARG A 66 -0.06 1.58 22.40
C ARG A 66 1.00 0.62 21.89
N VAL A 67 2.19 1.10 21.53
CA VAL A 67 3.23 0.22 20.96
C VAL A 67 3.89 -0.57 22.07
N GLN A 68 3.78 -1.89 21.99
CA GLN A 68 4.44 -2.81 22.92
C GLN A 68 5.80 -3.24 22.39
N ASN A 69 5.88 -3.58 21.10
CA ASN A 69 7.11 -4.02 20.47
C ASN A 69 7.06 -3.85 18.95
N MET A 70 8.22 -3.84 18.31
CA MET A 70 8.38 -3.91 16.86
C MET A 70 9.28 -5.10 16.52
N PHE A 71 8.91 -5.88 15.51
CA PHE A 71 9.73 -7.00 15.07
C PHE A 71 9.58 -7.27 13.58
N ILE A 72 10.58 -7.93 13.00
CA ILE A 72 10.51 -8.40 11.61
C ILE A 72 9.91 -9.82 11.63
N ASN A 73 8.83 -10.03 10.90
CA ASN A 73 8.19 -11.35 10.77
C ASN A 73 8.35 -11.92 9.36
N GLU A 74 8.52 -13.25 9.32
CA GLU A 74 8.43 -14.03 8.08
C GLU A 74 6.98 -14.33 7.77
N VAL A 75 6.55 -14.06 6.54
CA VAL A 75 5.21 -14.39 6.07
C VAL A 75 5.26 -15.08 4.70
N ILE A 76 4.35 -16.03 4.49
CA ILE A 76 4.21 -16.73 3.23
C ILE A 76 3.20 -15.97 2.38
N PHE A 77 3.67 -15.35 1.29
CA PHE A 77 2.83 -14.59 0.38
C PHE A 77 3.10 -15.00 -1.07
N LYS A 78 2.05 -15.43 -1.78
CA LYS A 78 2.16 -15.90 -3.18
C LYS A 78 3.27 -16.93 -3.38
N GLN A 79 3.24 -17.99 -2.55
CA GLN A 79 4.20 -19.10 -2.60
C GLN A 79 5.68 -18.66 -2.41
N LYS A 80 5.91 -17.49 -1.81
CA LYS A 80 7.23 -16.97 -1.48
C LYS A 80 7.27 -16.53 -0.02
N ILE A 81 8.43 -16.71 0.61
CA ILE A 81 8.70 -16.13 1.92
C ILE A 81 9.08 -14.67 1.71
N ILE A 82 8.36 -13.77 2.35
CA ILE A 82 8.69 -12.35 2.41
C ILE A 82 8.80 -11.94 3.88
N TYR A 83 9.55 -10.86 4.11
CA TYR A 83 9.75 -10.30 5.44
C TYR A 83 8.97 -9.01 5.52
N ILE A 84 8.28 -8.81 6.64
CA ILE A 84 7.50 -7.59 6.92
C ILE A 84 7.93 -7.07 8.28
N LEU A 85 7.99 -5.74 8.42
CA LEU A 85 8.20 -5.11 9.72
C LEU A 85 6.83 -4.91 10.36
N THR A 86 6.61 -5.42 11.56
CA THR A 86 5.31 -5.42 12.21
C THR A 86 5.42 -4.80 13.60
N ILE A 87 4.47 -3.92 13.92
CA ILE A 87 4.29 -3.37 15.26
C ILE A 87 3.24 -4.21 16.00
N LEU A 88 3.58 -4.64 17.21
CA LEU A 88 2.62 -5.15 18.18
C LEU A 88 2.08 -3.97 18.98
N ALA A 89 0.78 -3.72 18.86
CA ALA A 89 0.11 -2.64 19.56
C ALA A 89 -1.00 -3.18 20.48
N LYS A 90 -1.19 -2.53 21.62
CA LYS A 90 -2.28 -2.80 22.56
C LYS A 90 -3.54 -2.04 22.14
N GLU A 91 -4.65 -2.74 22.13
CA GLU A 91 -5.99 -2.22 21.87
C GLU A 91 -6.95 -2.63 22.99
N SER A 92 -8.15 -2.03 23.04
CA SER A 92 -9.13 -2.29 24.11
C SER A 92 -9.52 -3.77 24.22
N ASN A 93 -9.48 -4.50 23.10
CA ASN A 93 -9.96 -5.87 22.99
C ASN A 93 -8.82 -6.90 22.90
N GLY A 94 -7.56 -6.49 23.12
CA GLY A 94 -6.39 -7.38 23.04
C GLY A 94 -5.19 -6.72 22.37
N GLU A 95 -4.33 -7.54 21.76
CA GLU A 95 -3.16 -7.09 21.03
C GLU A 95 -3.42 -7.21 19.51
N ILE A 96 -2.99 -6.21 18.76
CA ILE A 96 -3.12 -6.16 17.30
C ILE A 96 -1.75 -6.04 16.65
N LEU A 97 -1.59 -6.75 15.53
CA LEU A 97 -0.42 -6.68 14.67
C LEU A 97 -0.66 -5.67 13.56
N ILE A 98 0.18 -4.64 13.50
CA ILE A 98 0.13 -3.60 12.48
C ILE A 98 1.34 -3.78 11.55
N PRO A 99 1.15 -4.40 10.38
CA PRO A 99 2.23 -4.60 9.42
C PRO A 99 2.56 -3.28 8.71
N LEU A 100 3.86 -2.96 8.64
CA LEU A 100 4.40 -1.79 7.96
C LEU A 100 4.92 -2.16 6.57
N PHE A 101 4.93 -1.17 5.67
CA PHE A 101 5.46 -1.31 4.31
C PHE A 101 4.83 -2.44 3.47
N THR A 102 3.52 -2.68 3.66
CA THR A 102 2.80 -3.76 2.98
C THR A 102 2.66 -3.53 1.48
N GLY A 103 2.82 -2.29 1.01
CA GLY A 103 2.83 -1.92 -0.39
C GLY A 103 4.16 -2.22 -1.07
N CYS A 104 5.21 -1.56 -0.60
CA CYS A 104 6.56 -1.60 -1.18
C CYS A 104 7.27 -2.94 -0.96
N LYS A 105 6.96 -3.65 0.15
CA LYS A 105 7.55 -4.96 0.51
C LYS A 105 9.08 -4.97 0.36
N PRO A 106 9.78 -4.10 1.10
CA PRO A 106 11.23 -3.99 1.03
C PRO A 106 11.92 -5.34 1.34
N ARG A 107 13.13 -5.51 0.82
CA ARG A 107 13.94 -6.70 1.10
C ARG A 107 14.38 -6.72 2.57
N LEU A 108 14.62 -7.92 3.11
CA LEU A 108 15.06 -8.12 4.49
C LEU A 108 16.21 -7.20 4.93
N LYS A 109 17.28 -7.08 4.13
CA LYS A 109 18.42 -6.20 4.45
C LYS A 109 18.02 -4.74 4.68
N CYS A 110 17.02 -4.24 3.95
CA CYS A 110 16.49 -2.89 4.13
C CYS A 110 15.68 -2.82 5.42
N LEU A 111 14.84 -3.81 5.70
CA LEU A 111 14.07 -3.89 6.94
C LEU A 111 14.98 -3.98 8.18
N GLU A 112 16.06 -4.76 8.12
CA GLU A 112 17.05 -4.85 9.20
C GLU A 112 17.75 -3.52 9.46
N PHE A 113 18.08 -2.78 8.39
CA PHE A 113 18.65 -1.44 8.50
C PHE A 113 17.67 -0.48 9.19
N ILE A 114 16.42 -0.47 8.75
CA ILE A 114 15.35 0.35 9.32
C ILE A 114 15.12 -0.02 10.80
N TYR A 115 15.01 -1.31 11.10
CA TYR A 115 14.81 -1.80 12.46
C TYR A 115 15.94 -1.38 13.40
N LYS A 116 17.19 -1.50 12.96
CA LYS A 116 18.36 -1.04 13.75
C LYS A 116 18.33 0.47 13.97
N ALA A 117 17.99 1.25 12.95
CA ALA A 117 17.89 2.70 13.07
C ALA A 117 16.87 3.13 14.12
N PHE A 118 15.74 2.41 14.27
CA PHE A 118 14.77 2.69 15.32
C PHE A 118 15.15 2.10 16.67
N SER A 119 15.70 0.88 16.71
CA SER A 119 16.12 0.24 17.96
C SER A 119 17.24 1.00 18.68
N GLN A 120 18.11 1.72 17.96
CA GLN A 120 19.19 2.51 18.54
C GLN A 120 18.74 3.86 19.12
N ASN A 121 17.54 4.33 18.80
CA ASN A 121 17.01 5.59 19.36
C ASN A 121 16.25 5.37 20.68
N VAL A 122 16.00 4.11 21.06
CA VAL A 122 15.23 3.72 22.25
C VAL A 122 16.16 3.45 23.48
N ASP A 123 17.47 3.59 23.32
CA ASP A 123 18.49 3.52 24.39
C ASP A 123 18.93 4.92 24.84
#